data_AF-A0A645DC46-F1
#
_entry.id   AF-A0A645DC46-F1
#
_cell.length_a   1.000
_cell.length_b   1.000
_cell.length_c   1.000
_cell.angle_alpha   90.00
_cell.angle_beta   90.00
_cell.angle_gamma   90.00
#
_symmetry.space_group_name_H-M   'P 1'
#
loop_
_entity.id
_entity.type
_entity.pdbx_description
1 polymer ?
#
loop_
_entity_poly.entity_id
_entity_poly.type
_entity_poly.pdbx_seq_one_letter_code
_entity_poly.pdbx_strand_id
1 'polypeptide(L)'
;MAGILTPKVAKELIPAIKAVIDVPLNIHTHATSGVSQMTYMAAIEAGADIIDCAISPFAEGTSQPPTESMALVLEELGYSTGLDIAKLEEIADYFKPIRDKYIASGVLDPKMLSVDPKALIYQVPGGMLSNLNSQLKQAKASDKYEEVLREVPRVRSDLGFPPLVTPMSQMVGTQAVFNILTGERYKMVPNEVKDYLHGKYGKTPVPVNDNFRRSIIGDDAVITDRPADHLEPEFERLKAELGDLARTDEDVLTYALFPQVGKAYLQEVYYPTIPEEQAEIKAPSPGETTDTVVRIQARYRNQ
;
A
#
# COMPACT_ATOMS: atom_id res chain seq x y z
N MET A 1 -1.62 8.64 -5.58
CA MET A 1 -1.02 8.03 -4.36
C MET A 1 -0.85 9.01 -3.19
N ALA A 2 -0.25 10.19 -3.32
CA ALA A 2 0.01 11.07 -2.15
C ALA A 2 -1.07 12.15 -1.90
N GLY A 3 -2.12 12.21 -2.72
CA GLY A 3 -3.14 13.27 -2.61
C GLY A 3 -2.64 14.66 -3.03
N ILE A 4 -1.63 14.76 -3.89
CA ILE A 4 -0.96 16.04 -4.20
C ILE A 4 -1.45 16.73 -5.48
N LEU A 5 -2.32 16.08 -6.26
CA LEU A 5 -2.90 16.70 -7.44
C LEU A 5 -3.84 17.83 -6.99
N THR A 6 -3.56 19.06 -7.43
CA THR A 6 -4.39 20.22 -7.11
C THR A 6 -5.43 20.47 -8.21
N PRO A 7 -6.54 21.19 -7.91
CA PRO A 7 -7.58 21.48 -8.90
C PRO A 7 -7.06 22.19 -10.15
N LYS A 8 -6.14 23.15 -9.97
CA LYS A 8 -5.52 23.86 -11.10
C LYS A 8 -4.78 22.89 -12.03
N VAL A 9 -3.94 22.03 -11.47
CA VAL A 9 -3.15 21.07 -12.25
C VAL A 9 -4.05 20.03 -12.90
N ALA A 10 -5.14 19.60 -12.24
CA ALA A 10 -6.10 18.68 -12.83
C ALA A 10 -6.75 19.25 -14.10
N LYS A 11 -7.17 20.53 -14.08
CA LYS A 11 -7.78 21.22 -15.24
C LYS A 11 -6.83 21.35 -16.43
N GLU A 12 -5.52 21.38 -16.18
CA GLU A 12 -4.50 21.45 -17.23
C GLU A 12 -4.12 20.05 -17.74
N LEU A 13 -3.91 19.11 -16.81
CA LEU A 13 -3.35 17.79 -17.11
C LEU A 13 -4.35 16.86 -17.80
N ILE A 14 -5.60 16.85 -17.36
CA ILE A 14 -6.61 15.90 -17.85
C ILE A 14 -6.92 16.11 -19.33
N PRO A 15 -7.21 17.34 -19.81
CA PRO A 15 -7.44 17.56 -21.24
C PRO A 15 -6.19 17.26 -22.07
N ALA A 16 -4.99 17.56 -21.54
CA ALA A 16 -3.74 17.26 -22.22
C ALA A 16 -3.52 15.74 -22.40
N ILE A 17 -3.89 14.93 -21.39
CA ILE A 17 -3.88 13.47 -21.51
C ILE A 17 -4.92 13.01 -22.53
N LYS A 18 -6.18 13.45 -22.40
CA LYS A 18 -7.27 13.04 -23.32
C LYS A 18 -7.06 13.50 -24.77
N ALA A 19 -6.22 14.49 -25.01
CA ALA A 19 -5.85 14.90 -26.36
C ALA A 19 -4.92 13.89 -27.08
N VAL A 20 -4.29 12.97 -26.35
CA VAL A 20 -3.32 12.00 -26.90
C VAL A 20 -3.71 10.54 -26.70
N ILE A 21 -4.79 10.26 -25.94
CA ILE A 21 -5.32 8.90 -25.74
C ILE A 21 -6.85 8.88 -25.81
N ASP A 22 -7.39 7.78 -26.34
CA ASP A 22 -8.84 7.54 -26.41
C ASP A 22 -9.38 6.62 -25.30
N VAL A 23 -8.49 6.03 -24.49
CA VAL A 23 -8.90 5.14 -23.40
C VAL A 23 -9.49 5.95 -22.23
N PRO A 24 -10.50 5.43 -21.51
CA PRO A 24 -11.08 6.12 -20.36
C PRO A 24 -10.03 6.49 -19.31
N LEU A 25 -10.09 7.73 -18.82
CA LEU A 25 -9.16 8.25 -17.82
C LEU A 25 -9.76 8.14 -16.41
N ASN A 26 -9.18 7.26 -15.60
CA ASN A 26 -9.50 7.15 -14.17
C ASN A 26 -8.56 8.02 -13.31
N ILE A 27 -9.12 8.85 -12.45
CA ILE A 27 -8.38 9.69 -11.51
C ILE A 27 -8.45 9.08 -10.10
N HIS A 28 -7.30 8.60 -9.64
CA HIS A 28 -7.10 8.10 -8.29
C HIS A 28 -6.35 9.10 -7.41
N THR A 29 -6.97 9.58 -6.34
CA THR A 29 -6.32 10.46 -5.35
C THR A 29 -6.59 10.02 -3.91
N HIS A 30 -5.95 10.69 -2.95
CA HIS A 30 -6.19 10.52 -1.52
C HIS A 30 -6.54 11.86 -0.89
N ALA A 31 -7.31 11.85 0.19
CA ALA A 31 -7.81 13.01 0.91
C ALA A 31 -6.82 13.60 1.92
N THR A 32 -5.58 13.08 1.95
CA THR A 32 -4.59 13.42 2.97
C THR A 32 -4.33 14.92 3.01
N SER A 33 -4.26 15.56 1.86
CA SER A 33 -3.94 16.98 1.72
C SER A 33 -5.12 17.93 1.97
N GLY A 34 -6.35 17.40 2.04
CA GLY A 34 -7.57 18.20 2.16
C GLY A 34 -8.01 18.90 0.88
N VAL A 35 -7.48 18.53 -0.30
CA VAL A 35 -7.89 19.11 -1.59
C VAL A 35 -8.54 18.14 -2.55
N SER A 36 -8.69 16.86 -2.17
CA SER A 36 -9.11 15.78 -3.07
C SER A 36 -10.47 15.97 -3.72
N GLN A 37 -11.48 16.42 -2.97
CA GLN A 37 -12.85 16.62 -3.44
C GLN A 37 -12.87 17.75 -4.46
N MET A 38 -12.19 18.86 -4.16
CA MET A 38 -12.01 19.97 -5.12
C MET A 38 -11.27 19.51 -6.38
N THR A 39 -10.27 18.65 -6.23
CA THR A 39 -9.53 18.06 -7.35
C THR A 39 -10.41 17.16 -8.19
N TYR A 40 -11.28 16.34 -7.59
CA TYR A 40 -12.23 15.51 -8.33
C TYR A 40 -13.25 16.35 -9.09
N MET A 41 -13.83 17.38 -8.47
CA MET A 41 -14.73 18.28 -9.19
C MET A 41 -14.04 18.92 -10.40
N ALA A 42 -12.83 19.44 -10.21
CA ALA A 42 -12.03 20.02 -11.28
C ALA A 42 -11.65 18.99 -12.36
N ALA A 43 -11.41 17.74 -11.97
CA ALA A 43 -11.07 16.66 -12.88
C ALA A 43 -12.25 16.24 -13.76
N ILE A 44 -13.43 16.10 -13.16
CA ILE A 44 -14.67 15.73 -13.84
C ILE A 44 -15.05 16.82 -14.83
N GLU A 45 -15.01 18.09 -14.42
CA GLU A 45 -15.20 19.24 -15.31
C GLU A 45 -14.21 19.27 -16.49
N ALA A 46 -12.99 18.77 -16.27
CA ALA A 46 -11.96 18.70 -17.31
C ALA A 46 -12.10 17.46 -18.21
N GLY A 47 -13.06 16.58 -17.95
CA GLY A 47 -13.39 15.42 -18.77
C GLY A 47 -12.83 14.09 -18.27
N ALA A 48 -12.45 13.96 -16.99
CA ALA A 48 -12.16 12.65 -16.41
C ALA A 48 -13.38 11.71 -16.53
N ASP A 49 -13.13 10.42 -16.81
CA ASP A 49 -14.19 9.45 -17.06
C ASP A 49 -14.56 8.67 -15.80
N ILE A 50 -13.59 8.44 -14.90
CA ILE A 50 -13.76 7.67 -13.66
C ILE A 50 -13.02 8.38 -12.53
N ILE A 51 -13.55 8.30 -11.31
CA ILE A 51 -12.87 8.70 -10.08
C ILE A 51 -12.93 7.54 -9.08
N ASP A 52 -11.91 7.43 -8.22
CA ASP A 52 -11.90 6.43 -7.15
C ASP A 52 -12.38 7.03 -5.81
N CYS A 53 -13.38 6.42 -5.19
CA CYS A 53 -13.92 6.81 -3.89
C CYS A 53 -13.87 5.65 -2.88
N ALA A 54 -14.03 5.96 -1.60
CA ALA A 54 -14.18 4.98 -0.53
C ALA A 54 -15.51 5.19 0.20
N ILE A 55 -16.10 4.13 0.75
CA ILE A 55 -17.30 4.25 1.58
C ILE A 55 -16.98 5.06 2.86
N SER A 56 -17.89 5.93 3.29
CA SER A 56 -17.63 6.95 4.32
C SER A 56 -16.98 6.47 5.63
N PRO A 57 -17.22 5.25 6.16
CA PRO A 57 -16.51 4.79 7.36
C PRO A 57 -14.99 4.67 7.18
N PHE A 58 -14.53 4.44 5.95
CA PHE A 58 -13.11 4.31 5.62
C PHE A 58 -12.64 5.35 4.61
N ALA A 59 -13.41 6.43 4.42
CA ALA A 59 -13.04 7.56 3.58
C ALA A 59 -12.22 8.60 4.37
N GLU A 60 -11.76 9.62 3.65
CA GLU A 60 -11.02 10.78 4.17
C GLU A 60 -9.63 10.46 4.74
N GLY A 61 -8.93 11.51 5.17
CA GLY A 61 -7.56 11.42 5.66
C GLY A 61 -6.67 10.70 4.65
N THR A 62 -5.96 9.66 5.06
CA THR A 62 -5.09 8.89 4.16
C THR A 62 -5.82 8.01 3.14
N SER A 63 -7.15 7.99 3.14
CA SER A 63 -8.01 7.26 2.18
C SER A 63 -8.53 8.18 1.06
N GLN A 64 -9.51 7.71 0.29
CA GLN A 64 -10.18 8.45 -0.79
C GLN A 64 -11.35 9.31 -0.26
N PRO A 65 -11.85 10.27 -1.05
CA PRO A 65 -13.13 10.93 -0.79
C PRO A 65 -14.33 9.96 -0.63
N PRO A 66 -15.35 10.34 0.16
CA PRO A 66 -16.52 9.50 0.43
C PRO A 66 -17.38 9.31 -0.82
N THR A 67 -17.68 8.06 -1.16
CA THR A 67 -18.51 7.67 -2.30
C THR A 67 -19.90 8.29 -2.22
N GLU A 68 -20.51 8.28 -1.03
CA GLU A 68 -21.87 8.76 -0.79
C GLU A 68 -22.01 10.25 -1.12
N SER A 69 -21.07 11.06 -0.63
CA SER A 69 -21.08 12.51 -0.89
C SER A 69 -20.80 12.82 -2.36
N MET A 70 -19.86 12.12 -2.99
CA MET A 70 -19.58 12.31 -4.41
C MET A 70 -20.77 11.90 -5.29
N ALA A 71 -21.42 10.77 -5.00
CA ALA A 71 -22.59 10.31 -5.74
C ALA A 71 -23.74 11.32 -5.69
N LEU A 72 -24.08 11.80 -4.48
CA LEU A 72 -25.14 12.80 -4.29
C LEU A 72 -24.86 14.11 -5.05
N VAL A 73 -23.65 14.67 -4.88
CA VAL A 73 -23.27 15.94 -5.50
C VAL A 73 -23.21 15.82 -7.02
N LEU A 74 -22.74 14.68 -7.55
CA LEU A 74 -22.65 14.47 -8.99
C LEU A 74 -24.03 14.35 -9.64
N GLU A 75 -24.98 13.64 -9.02
CA GLU A 75 -26.37 13.59 -9.49
C GLU A 75 -27.02 14.99 -9.49
N GLU A 76 -26.81 15.79 -8.43
CA GLU A 76 -27.30 17.19 -8.38
C GLU A 76 -26.73 18.07 -9.49
N LEU A 77 -25.48 17.81 -9.89
CA LEU A 77 -24.81 18.51 -10.99
C LEU A 77 -25.15 17.93 -12.38
N GLY A 78 -26.02 16.92 -12.46
CA GLY A 78 -26.49 16.32 -13.71
C GLY A 78 -25.60 15.21 -14.27
N TYR A 79 -24.64 14.71 -13.50
CA TYR A 79 -23.86 13.52 -13.85
C TYR A 79 -24.56 12.26 -13.34
N SER A 80 -24.92 11.36 -14.25
CA SER A 80 -25.47 10.06 -13.84
C SER A 80 -24.35 9.16 -13.34
N THR A 81 -24.45 8.78 -12.06
CA THR A 81 -23.48 7.89 -11.40
C THR A 81 -23.90 6.43 -11.46
N GLY A 82 -25.20 6.17 -11.59
CA GLY A 82 -25.77 4.82 -11.55
C GLY A 82 -25.71 4.17 -10.16
N LEU A 83 -25.41 4.94 -9.11
CA LEU A 83 -25.29 4.46 -7.74
C LEU A 83 -26.61 4.60 -6.98
N ASP A 84 -26.97 3.55 -6.25
CA ASP A 84 -28.14 3.53 -5.38
C ASP A 84 -27.75 4.04 -3.99
N ILE A 85 -28.20 5.26 -3.67
CA ILE A 85 -27.87 5.94 -2.41
C ILE A 85 -28.33 5.13 -1.18
N ALA A 86 -29.47 4.44 -1.25
CA ALA A 86 -29.97 3.66 -0.12
C ALA A 86 -29.07 2.43 0.14
N LYS A 87 -28.55 1.81 -0.92
CA LYS A 87 -27.56 0.73 -0.78
C LYS A 87 -26.23 1.22 -0.27
N LEU A 88 -25.78 2.41 -0.70
CA LEU A 88 -24.56 3.01 -0.17
C LEU A 88 -24.69 3.27 1.34
N GLU A 89 -25.83 3.77 1.79
CA GLU A 89 -26.11 3.95 3.22
C GLU A 89 -26.08 2.62 3.99
N GLU A 90 -26.73 1.57 3.48
CA GLU A 90 -26.69 0.23 4.08
C GLU A 90 -25.26 -0.30 4.21
N ILE A 91 -24.43 -0.13 3.17
CA ILE A 91 -23.03 -0.54 3.18
C ILE A 91 -22.23 0.29 4.19
N ALA A 92 -22.46 1.60 4.26
CA ALA A 92 -21.81 2.45 5.25
C ALA A 92 -22.17 2.02 6.68
N ASP A 93 -23.44 1.75 6.95
CA ASP A 93 -23.92 1.28 8.24
C ASP A 93 -23.33 -0.07 8.64
N TYR A 94 -23.15 -0.98 7.70
CA TYR A 94 -22.45 -2.24 7.92
C TYR A 94 -20.98 -2.02 8.36
N PHE A 95 -20.27 -1.09 7.72
CA PHE A 95 -18.84 -0.86 7.98
C PHE A 95 -18.56 0.03 9.19
N LYS A 96 -19.50 0.88 9.62
CA LYS A 96 -19.36 1.73 10.83
C LYS A 96 -18.91 0.93 12.08
N PRO A 97 -19.60 -0.13 12.54
CA PRO A 97 -19.18 -0.88 13.73
C PRO A 97 -17.84 -1.60 13.53
N ILE A 98 -17.49 -1.98 12.30
CA ILE A 98 -16.21 -2.59 11.98
C ILE A 98 -15.08 -1.58 12.15
N ARG A 99 -15.23 -0.37 11.60
CA ARG A 99 -14.29 0.73 11.82
C ARG A 99 -14.12 1.01 13.30
N ASP A 100 -15.22 1.12 14.04
CA ASP A 100 -15.20 1.44 15.47
C ASP A 100 -14.45 0.37 16.28
N LYS A 101 -14.63 -0.92 15.94
CA LYS A 101 -13.84 -2.02 16.48
C LYS A 101 -12.33 -1.82 16.25
N TYR A 102 -11.91 -1.46 15.04
CA TYR A 102 -10.49 -1.28 14.72
C TYR A 102 -9.88 -0.03 15.36
N ILE A 103 -10.67 1.05 15.52
CA ILE A 103 -10.27 2.22 16.31
C ILE A 103 -10.09 1.83 17.78
N ALA A 104 -11.07 1.14 18.38
CA ALA A 104 -11.03 0.72 19.77
C ALA A 104 -9.87 -0.23 20.08
N SER A 105 -9.52 -1.10 19.12
CA SER A 105 -8.35 -2.00 19.23
C SER A 105 -7.00 -1.30 19.07
N GLY A 106 -6.98 -0.04 18.62
CA GLY A 106 -5.75 0.71 18.31
C GLY A 106 -5.07 0.33 16.99
N VAL A 107 -5.66 -0.59 16.21
CA VAL A 107 -5.15 -0.97 14.88
C VAL A 107 -5.32 0.18 13.88
N LEU A 108 -6.47 0.87 13.92
CA LEU A 108 -6.71 2.07 13.12
C LEU A 108 -6.49 3.31 13.97
N ASP A 109 -5.39 4.03 13.73
CA ASP A 109 -5.10 5.30 14.40
C ASP A 109 -6.04 6.41 13.86
N PRO A 110 -6.90 7.02 14.68
CA PRO A 110 -7.79 8.10 14.27
C PRO A 110 -7.07 9.30 13.64
N LYS A 111 -5.79 9.52 13.95
CA LYS A 111 -4.98 10.56 13.31
C LYS A 111 -4.88 10.36 11.80
N MET A 112 -4.89 9.12 11.32
CA MET A 112 -4.82 8.79 9.89
C MET A 112 -6.10 9.16 9.12
N LEU A 113 -7.20 9.43 9.83
CA LEU A 113 -8.48 9.89 9.27
C LEU A 113 -8.55 11.42 9.14
N SER A 114 -7.53 12.13 9.64
CA SER A 114 -7.46 13.59 9.61
C SER A 114 -6.68 14.11 8.41
N VAL A 115 -6.99 15.35 8.01
CA VAL A 115 -6.25 16.08 6.97
C VAL A 115 -4.87 16.51 7.48
N ASP A 116 -3.86 16.37 6.64
CA ASP A 116 -2.51 16.92 6.80
C ASP A 116 -2.08 17.70 5.52
N PRO A 117 -2.27 19.04 5.51
CA PRO A 117 -1.90 19.87 4.36
C PRO A 117 -0.41 19.86 4.04
N LYS A 118 0.45 19.45 4.99
CA LYS A 118 1.90 19.33 4.75
C LYS A 118 2.22 18.30 3.67
N ALA A 119 1.29 17.39 3.34
CA ALA A 119 1.41 16.49 2.20
C ALA A 119 1.63 17.23 0.87
N LEU A 120 1.05 18.43 0.69
CA LEU A 120 1.27 19.26 -0.51
C LEU A 120 2.68 19.87 -0.57
N ILE A 121 3.30 20.07 0.59
CA ILE A 121 4.61 20.70 0.72
C ILE A 121 5.70 19.65 0.53
N TYR A 122 5.65 18.58 1.33
CA TYR A 122 6.72 17.58 1.36
C TYR A 122 6.54 16.48 0.32
N GLN A 123 5.33 16.32 -0.24
CA GLN A 123 4.99 15.28 -1.23
C GLN A 123 5.30 13.85 -0.75
N VAL A 124 5.31 13.64 0.56
CA VAL A 124 5.57 12.34 1.19
C VAL A 124 4.23 11.62 1.40
N PRO A 125 4.05 10.40 0.86
CA PRO A 125 2.83 9.63 1.08
C PRO A 125 2.58 9.32 2.55
N GLY A 126 1.31 9.24 2.97
CA GLY A 126 0.92 8.98 4.36
C GLY A 126 1.55 7.71 4.96
N GLY A 127 1.54 6.60 4.22
CA GLY A 127 2.18 5.35 4.65
C GLY A 127 3.70 5.44 4.81
N MET A 128 4.35 6.36 4.08
CA MET A 128 5.78 6.64 4.27
C MET A 128 6.00 7.45 5.56
N LEU A 129 5.16 8.45 5.85
CA LEU A 129 5.24 9.25 7.09
C LEU A 129 5.09 8.40 8.36
N SER A 130 4.11 7.49 8.39
CA SER A 130 3.89 6.61 9.54
C SER A 130 5.09 5.68 9.78
N ASN A 131 5.67 5.12 8.71
CA ASN A 131 6.86 4.30 8.80
C ASN A 131 8.09 5.09 9.28
N LEU A 132 8.34 6.28 8.73
CA LEU A 132 9.43 7.16 9.17
C LEU A 132 9.35 7.47 10.68
N ASN A 133 8.16 7.80 11.16
CA ASN A 133 7.92 8.05 12.58
C ASN A 133 8.18 6.80 13.44
N SER A 134 7.75 5.61 12.98
CA SER A 134 8.04 4.34 13.66
C SER A 134 9.54 4.07 13.75
N GLN A 135 10.28 4.23 12.64
CA GLN A 135 11.74 4.04 12.60
C GLN A 135 12.47 4.98 13.56
N LEU A 136 12.10 6.26 13.59
CA LEU A 136 12.72 7.23 14.51
C LEU A 136 12.38 6.95 15.97
N LYS A 137 11.16 6.51 16.29
CA LYS A 137 10.80 6.08 17.65
C LYS A 137 11.64 4.89 18.11
N GLN A 138 11.80 3.87 17.27
CA GLN A 138 12.64 2.71 17.56
C GLN A 138 14.10 3.10 17.77
N ALA A 139 14.59 4.08 16.99
CA ALA A 139 15.92 4.65 17.14
C ALA A 139 16.04 5.66 18.29
N LYS A 140 14.97 5.93 19.06
CA LYS A 140 14.91 6.94 20.12
C LYS A 140 15.33 8.34 19.65
N ALA A 141 14.98 8.70 18.41
CA ALA A 141 15.38 9.93 17.73
C ALA A 141 14.17 10.68 17.13
N SER A 142 13.01 10.61 17.79
CA SER A 142 11.76 11.24 17.33
C SER A 142 11.87 12.76 17.16
N ASP A 143 12.79 13.41 17.86
CA ASP A 143 13.12 14.84 17.76
C ASP A 143 13.69 15.22 16.38
N LYS A 144 14.28 14.26 15.65
CA LYS A 144 14.85 14.48 14.32
C LYS A 144 13.85 14.37 13.17
N TYR A 145 12.56 14.21 13.46
CA TYR A 145 11.52 13.99 12.45
C TYR A 145 11.48 15.06 11.34
N GLU A 146 11.49 16.34 11.73
CA GLU A 146 11.45 17.45 10.77
C GLU A 146 12.76 17.56 9.95
N GLU A 147 13.89 17.12 10.49
CA GLU A 147 15.16 17.03 9.72
C GLU A 147 15.07 15.95 8.64
N VAL A 148 14.51 14.78 8.97
CA VAL A 148 14.28 13.70 8.00
C VAL A 148 13.34 14.15 6.89
N LEU A 149 12.24 14.84 7.21
CA LEU A 149 11.32 15.36 6.18
C LEU A 149 11.99 16.33 5.21
N ARG A 150 12.94 17.14 5.68
CA ARG A 150 13.73 18.04 4.82
C ARG A 150 14.79 17.30 4.01
N GLU A 151 15.23 16.11 4.45
CA GLU A 151 16.21 15.29 3.74
C GLU A 151 15.58 14.47 2.60
N VAL A 152 14.31 14.07 2.73
CA VAL A 152 13.60 13.26 1.72
C VAL A 152 13.67 13.85 0.30
N PRO A 153 13.37 15.15 0.05
CA PRO A 153 13.49 15.73 -1.29
C PRO A 153 14.92 15.67 -1.86
N ARG A 154 15.93 15.80 -1.00
CA ARG A 154 17.35 15.74 -1.42
C ARG A 154 17.75 14.33 -1.84
N VAL A 155 17.39 13.33 -1.04
CA VAL A 155 17.59 11.92 -1.39
C VAL A 155 16.84 11.55 -2.67
N ARG A 156 15.58 11.99 -2.81
CA ARG A 156 14.80 11.79 -4.03
C ARG A 156 15.50 12.39 -5.25
N SER A 157 16.07 13.58 -5.13
CA SER A 157 16.82 14.22 -6.21
C SER A 157 18.07 13.42 -6.59
N ASP A 158 18.89 13.03 -5.61
CA ASP A 158 20.12 12.26 -5.87
C ASP A 158 19.83 10.92 -6.56
N LEU A 159 18.70 10.28 -6.23
CA LEU A 159 18.25 9.03 -6.82
C LEU A 159 17.52 9.22 -8.17
N GLY A 160 17.59 10.39 -8.80
CA GLY A 160 17.02 10.60 -10.14
C GLY A 160 15.51 10.80 -10.16
N PHE A 161 14.95 11.39 -9.08
CA PHE A 161 13.54 11.71 -8.91
C PHE A 161 12.55 10.54 -9.06
N PRO A 162 12.76 9.39 -8.39
CA PRO A 162 11.78 8.32 -8.44
C PRO A 162 10.42 8.79 -7.93
N PRO A 163 9.32 8.25 -8.47
CA PRO A 163 8.00 8.48 -7.91
C PRO A 163 7.96 7.89 -6.49
N LEU A 164 7.46 8.66 -5.52
CA LEU A 164 7.33 8.19 -4.14
C LEU A 164 6.09 7.31 -4.00
N VAL A 165 6.22 6.07 -4.45
CA VAL A 165 5.27 4.97 -4.31
C VAL A 165 6.05 3.70 -3.98
N THR A 166 5.44 2.71 -3.35
CA THR A 166 6.11 1.46 -3.00
C THR A 166 6.72 0.81 -4.25
N PRO A 167 7.97 0.32 -4.21
CA PRO A 167 8.88 0.28 -3.04
C PRO A 167 9.73 1.55 -2.85
N MET A 168 9.76 2.44 -3.85
CA MET A 168 10.63 3.62 -3.91
C MET A 168 10.44 4.60 -2.75
N SER A 169 9.21 4.80 -2.29
CA SER A 169 8.92 5.65 -1.12
C SER A 169 9.67 5.19 0.14
N GLN A 170 9.71 3.88 0.38
CA GLN A 170 10.41 3.30 1.53
C GLN A 170 11.93 3.46 1.39
N MET A 171 12.48 3.20 0.20
CA MET A 171 13.92 3.37 -0.05
C MET A 171 14.38 4.81 0.20
N VAL A 172 13.68 5.79 -0.37
CA VAL A 172 13.98 7.22 -0.17
C VAL A 172 13.83 7.60 1.31
N GLY A 173 12.77 7.13 1.96
CA GLY A 173 12.52 7.40 3.36
C GLY A 173 13.59 6.85 4.30
N THR A 174 13.90 5.57 4.17
CA THR A 174 14.90 4.91 5.01
C THR A 174 16.29 5.47 4.77
N GLN A 175 16.66 5.79 3.53
CA GLN A 175 17.92 6.47 3.27
C GLN A 175 17.98 7.86 3.91
N ALA A 176 16.87 8.64 3.88
CA ALA A 176 16.80 9.93 4.56
C ALA A 176 16.96 9.78 6.09
N VAL A 177 16.34 8.76 6.70
CA VAL A 177 16.54 8.44 8.12
C VAL A 177 18.01 8.13 8.39
N PHE A 178 18.64 7.29 7.58
CA PHE A 178 20.06 6.92 7.77
C PHE A 178 20.99 8.13 7.64
N ASN A 179 20.78 9.01 6.67
CA ASN A 179 21.57 10.23 6.53
C ASN A 179 21.52 11.09 7.81
N ILE A 180 20.33 11.24 8.40
CA ILE A 180 20.13 12.07 9.59
C ILE A 180 20.61 11.40 10.89
N LEU A 181 20.45 10.09 11.01
CA LEU A 181 20.91 9.36 12.20
C LEU A 181 22.43 9.20 12.23
N THR A 182 23.05 8.98 11.08
CA THR A 182 24.51 8.81 10.98
C THR A 182 25.27 10.14 10.93
N GLY A 183 24.58 11.25 10.67
CA GLY A 183 25.16 12.59 10.56
C GLY A 183 25.92 12.86 9.26
N GLU A 184 25.92 11.91 8.32
CA GLU A 184 26.65 11.99 7.06
C GLU A 184 25.82 11.32 5.95
N ARG A 185 25.64 12.02 4.82
CA ARG A 185 24.81 11.50 3.72
C ARG A 185 25.47 10.27 3.10
N TYR A 186 24.70 9.19 2.94
CA TYR A 186 25.12 7.93 2.33
C TYR A 186 26.30 7.23 3.00
N LYS A 187 26.62 7.55 4.26
CA LYS A 187 27.58 6.76 5.06
C LYS A 187 27.12 5.32 5.24
N MET A 188 25.82 5.13 5.39
CA MET A 188 25.16 3.82 5.38
C MET A 188 24.11 3.83 4.28
N VAL A 189 24.17 2.82 3.40
CA VAL A 189 23.27 2.68 2.26
C VAL A 189 22.64 1.28 2.28
N PRO A 190 21.30 1.17 2.38
CA PRO A 190 20.59 -0.10 2.28
C PRO A 190 20.84 -0.79 0.93
N ASN A 191 20.74 -2.12 0.91
CA ASN A 191 20.94 -2.89 -0.31
C ASN A 191 19.90 -2.55 -1.37
N GLU A 192 18.67 -2.21 -0.97
CA GLU A 192 17.58 -1.82 -1.87
C GLU A 192 17.92 -0.55 -2.67
N VAL A 193 18.60 0.42 -2.03
CA VAL A 193 19.08 1.64 -2.70
C VAL A 193 20.22 1.30 -3.66
N LYS A 194 21.11 0.39 -3.28
CA LYS A 194 22.17 -0.10 -4.18
C LYS A 194 21.55 -0.82 -5.38
N ASP A 195 20.59 -1.70 -5.17
CA ASP A 195 19.88 -2.44 -6.21
C ASP A 195 19.13 -1.49 -7.16
N TYR A 196 18.54 -0.42 -6.64
CA TYR A 196 17.99 0.66 -7.44
C TYR A 196 19.05 1.33 -8.32
N LEU A 197 20.24 1.63 -7.77
CA LEU A 197 21.34 2.21 -8.53
C LEU A 197 21.99 1.23 -9.54
N HIS A 198 21.83 -0.08 -9.34
CA HIS A 198 22.15 -1.11 -10.32
C HIS A 198 21.09 -1.24 -11.43
N GLY A 199 19.99 -0.47 -11.37
CA GLY A 199 18.92 -0.52 -12.37
C GLY A 199 17.94 -1.67 -12.17
N LYS A 200 17.99 -2.41 -11.05
CA LYS A 200 17.09 -3.55 -10.80
C LYS A 200 15.61 -3.18 -10.62
N TYR A 201 15.33 -1.89 -10.48
CA TYR A 201 13.96 -1.33 -10.40
C TYR A 201 13.58 -0.54 -11.65
N GLY A 202 14.33 -0.72 -12.74
CA GLY A 202 14.10 -0.05 -14.02
C GLY A 202 14.78 1.32 -14.11
N LYS A 203 14.37 2.08 -15.13
CA LYS A 203 14.99 3.36 -15.48
C LYS A 203 14.47 4.49 -14.61
N THR A 204 15.39 5.32 -14.13
CA THR A 204 15.05 6.53 -13.36
C THR A 204 14.43 7.61 -14.27
N PRO A 205 13.47 8.41 -13.78
CA PRO A 205 12.88 9.52 -14.56
C PRO A 205 13.91 10.55 -15.00
N VAL A 206 14.87 10.86 -14.13
CA VAL A 206 16.00 11.76 -14.41
C VAL A 206 17.30 10.96 -14.26
N PRO A 207 18.29 11.13 -15.16
CA PRO A 207 19.58 10.46 -15.01
C PRO A 207 20.22 10.74 -13.65
N VAL A 208 20.65 9.68 -12.98
CA VAL A 208 21.42 9.78 -11.74
C VAL A 208 22.82 10.30 -12.07
N ASN A 209 23.37 11.17 -11.21
CA ASN A 209 24.74 11.64 -11.38
C ASN A 209 25.72 10.46 -11.30
N ASP A 210 26.57 10.30 -12.32
CA ASP A 210 27.38 9.10 -12.46
C ASP A 210 28.48 8.99 -11.39
N ASN A 211 29.04 10.12 -10.93
CA ASN A 211 29.99 10.13 -9.82
C ASN A 211 29.33 9.70 -8.51
N PHE A 212 28.10 10.16 -8.26
CA PHE A 212 27.33 9.75 -7.10
C PHE A 212 26.99 8.26 -7.16
N ARG A 213 26.48 7.75 -8.29
CA ARG A 213 26.21 6.32 -8.49
C ARG A 213 27.44 5.47 -8.18
N ARG A 214 28.59 5.83 -8.78
CA ARG A 214 29.87 5.12 -8.57
C ARG A 214 30.38 5.22 -7.14
N SER A 215 30.11 6.31 -6.41
CA SER A 215 30.47 6.37 -4.99
C SER A 215 29.72 5.36 -4.13
N ILE A 216 28.58 4.83 -4.60
CA ILE A 216 27.74 3.88 -3.85
C ILE A 216 27.93 2.44 -4.34
N ILE A 217 27.97 2.22 -5.65
CA ILE A 217 28.04 0.88 -6.27
C ILE A 217 29.33 0.64 -7.07
N GLY A 218 30.31 1.54 -7.01
CA GLY A 218 31.56 1.40 -7.75
C GLY A 218 31.36 1.35 -9.26
N ASP A 219 32.16 0.53 -9.93
CA ASP A 219 32.08 0.28 -11.37
C ASP A 219 31.22 -0.96 -11.70
N ASP A 220 30.37 -1.40 -10.76
CA ASP A 220 29.45 -2.51 -10.98
C ASP A 220 28.53 -2.23 -12.18
N ALA A 221 28.19 -3.31 -12.90
CA ALA A 221 27.34 -3.23 -14.08
C ALA A 221 25.94 -2.75 -13.74
N VAL A 222 25.39 -1.87 -14.58
CA VAL A 222 24.04 -1.31 -14.42
C VAL A 222 23.11 -1.93 -15.46
N ILE A 223 22.01 -2.50 -15.00
CA ILE A 223 20.92 -2.98 -15.84
C ILE A 223 20.25 -1.76 -16.50
N THR A 224 20.12 -1.79 -17.82
CA THR A 224 19.54 -0.68 -18.61
C THR A 224 18.31 -1.09 -19.43
N ASP A 225 18.05 -2.40 -19.51
CA ASP A 225 16.86 -3.02 -20.07
C ASP A 225 15.87 -3.41 -18.95
N ARG A 226 14.89 -4.26 -19.27
CA ARG A 226 13.86 -4.68 -18.29
C ARG A 226 14.50 -5.68 -17.31
N PRO A 227 14.55 -5.40 -15.99
CA PRO A 227 15.22 -6.29 -15.03
C PRO A 227 14.70 -7.73 -15.04
N ALA A 228 13.42 -7.91 -15.34
CA ALA A 228 12.80 -9.22 -15.45
C ALA A 228 13.21 -10.04 -16.69
N ASP A 229 13.97 -9.48 -17.64
CA ASP A 229 14.62 -10.24 -18.72
C ASP A 229 15.81 -11.07 -18.21
N HIS A 230 16.30 -10.78 -17.00
CA HIS A 230 17.42 -11.48 -16.35
C HIS A 230 16.97 -12.54 -15.33
N LEU A 231 15.67 -12.82 -15.26
CA LEU A 231 15.10 -13.82 -14.36
C LEU A 231 14.75 -15.09 -15.13
N GLU A 232 15.11 -16.24 -14.56
CA GLU A 232 14.72 -17.55 -15.09
C GLU A 232 13.28 -17.91 -14.66
N PRO A 233 12.51 -18.63 -15.50
CA PRO A 233 11.20 -19.15 -15.12
C PRO A 233 11.29 -20.06 -13.89
N GLU A 234 10.55 -19.74 -12.83
CA GLU A 234 10.67 -20.43 -11.55
C GLU A 234 9.46 -21.27 -11.12
N PHE A 235 8.34 -21.20 -11.84
CA PHE A 235 7.08 -21.82 -11.42
C PHE A 235 7.20 -23.33 -11.17
N GLU A 236 7.73 -24.10 -12.13
CA GLU A 236 7.89 -25.55 -12.00
C GLU A 236 8.88 -25.93 -10.89
N ARG A 237 9.94 -25.13 -10.71
CA ARG A 237 10.92 -25.31 -9.63
C ARG A 237 10.25 -25.12 -8.27
N LEU A 238 9.48 -24.05 -8.10
CA LEU A 238 8.78 -23.73 -6.85
C LEU A 238 7.68 -24.74 -6.54
N LYS A 239 6.95 -25.22 -7.56
CA LYS A 239 5.94 -26.28 -7.43
C LYS A 239 6.58 -27.57 -6.92
N ALA A 240 7.72 -27.97 -7.49
CA ALA A 240 8.48 -29.12 -7.02
C ALA A 240 9.03 -28.94 -5.60
N GLU A 241 9.48 -27.74 -5.24
CA GLU A 241 9.97 -27.39 -3.90
C GLU A 241 8.86 -27.49 -2.82
N LEU A 242 7.63 -27.12 -3.16
CA LEU A 242 6.47 -27.25 -2.26
C LEU A 242 5.95 -28.68 -2.16
N GLY A 243 6.05 -29.47 -3.23
CA GLY A 243 5.51 -30.83 -3.28
C GLY A 243 4.03 -30.87 -2.89
N ASP A 244 3.68 -31.78 -2.00
CA ASP A 244 2.29 -31.99 -1.55
C ASP A 244 1.69 -30.81 -0.76
N LEU A 245 2.51 -29.83 -0.37
CA LEU A 245 2.02 -28.63 0.31
C LEU A 245 1.26 -27.71 -0.67
N ALA A 246 1.63 -27.69 -1.94
CA ALA A 246 0.90 -26.97 -2.98
C ALA A 246 -0.20 -27.86 -3.55
N ARG A 247 -1.47 -27.47 -3.35
CA ARG A 247 -2.64 -28.17 -3.89
C ARG A 247 -3.18 -27.51 -5.16
N THR A 248 -2.93 -26.21 -5.33
CA THR A 248 -3.29 -25.45 -6.53
C THR A 248 -2.13 -24.59 -7.03
N ASP A 249 -2.28 -24.03 -8.23
CA ASP A 249 -1.27 -23.10 -8.77
C ASP A 249 -1.22 -21.78 -7.97
N GLU A 250 -2.33 -21.36 -7.34
CA GLU A 250 -2.36 -20.22 -6.43
C GLU A 250 -1.49 -20.44 -5.17
N ASP A 251 -1.35 -21.67 -4.69
CA ASP A 251 -0.44 -22.00 -3.59
C ASP A 251 1.03 -21.79 -4.02
N VAL A 252 1.36 -22.22 -5.24
CA VAL A 252 2.69 -21.99 -5.82
C VAL A 252 2.95 -20.49 -5.98
N LEU A 253 1.98 -19.72 -6.45
CA LEU A 253 2.10 -18.26 -6.57
C LEU A 253 2.21 -17.56 -5.22
N THR A 254 1.48 -18.02 -4.20
CA THR A 254 1.58 -17.49 -2.83
C THR A 254 3.00 -17.68 -2.28
N TYR A 255 3.59 -18.85 -2.52
CA TYR A 255 4.97 -19.13 -2.18
C TYR A 255 5.97 -18.35 -3.03
N ALA A 256 5.72 -18.18 -4.34
CA ALA A 256 6.59 -17.38 -5.22
C ALA A 256 6.69 -15.93 -4.75
N LEU A 257 5.56 -15.31 -4.40
CA LEU A 257 5.49 -13.93 -3.93
C LEU A 257 6.07 -13.77 -2.52
N PHE A 258 5.82 -14.75 -1.64
CA PHE A 258 6.24 -14.69 -0.24
C PHE A 258 6.79 -16.04 0.24
N PRO A 259 8.03 -16.42 -0.06
CA PRO A 259 8.51 -17.78 0.19
C PRO A 259 8.36 -18.23 1.65
N GLN A 260 8.79 -17.41 2.61
CA GLN A 260 8.72 -17.78 4.02
C GLN A 260 7.29 -17.68 4.57
N VAL A 261 6.63 -16.53 4.36
CA VAL A 261 5.28 -16.25 4.90
C VAL A 261 4.23 -17.13 4.23
N GLY A 262 4.28 -17.24 2.91
CA GLY A 262 3.39 -18.08 2.11
C GLY A 262 3.51 -19.55 2.48
N LYS A 263 4.73 -20.08 2.62
CA LYS A 263 4.91 -21.48 3.06
C LYS A 263 4.33 -21.73 4.45
N ALA A 264 4.61 -20.86 5.41
CA ALA A 264 4.06 -20.97 6.76
C ALA A 264 2.53 -20.89 6.76
N TYR A 265 1.95 -19.95 6.01
CA TYR A 265 0.51 -19.82 5.82
C TYR A 265 -0.12 -21.10 5.23
N LEU A 266 0.46 -21.65 4.17
CA LEU A 266 -0.05 -22.88 3.56
C LEU A 266 0.03 -24.08 4.52
N GLN A 267 1.07 -24.14 5.36
CA GLN A 267 1.17 -25.15 6.41
C GLN A 267 0.02 -25.02 7.41
N GLU A 268 -0.28 -23.81 7.88
CA GLU A 268 -1.39 -23.58 8.81
C GLU A 268 -2.75 -23.90 8.20
N VAL A 269 -2.97 -23.55 6.92
CA VAL A 269 -4.24 -23.80 6.22
C VAL A 269 -4.49 -25.29 6.01
N TYR A 270 -3.47 -26.02 5.56
CA TYR A 270 -3.62 -27.43 5.15
C TYR A 270 -3.31 -28.44 6.25
N TYR A 271 -2.53 -28.03 7.26
CA TYR A 271 -2.09 -28.84 8.38
C TYR A 271 -2.15 -28.02 9.68
N PRO A 272 -3.34 -27.52 10.08
CA PRO A 272 -3.46 -26.68 11.26
C PRO A 272 -2.98 -27.41 12.51
N THR A 273 -2.05 -26.80 13.24
CA THR A 273 -1.67 -27.26 14.58
C THR A 273 -2.83 -26.96 15.53
N ILE A 274 -3.47 -28.01 16.04
CA ILE A 274 -4.49 -27.88 17.10
C ILE A 274 -3.75 -27.61 18.41
N PRO A 275 -3.96 -26.47 19.09
CA PRO A 275 -3.36 -26.22 20.40
C PRO A 275 -3.84 -27.25 21.42
N GLU A 276 -2.94 -27.80 22.25
CA GLU A 276 -3.25 -28.84 23.25
C GLU A 276 -4.39 -28.45 24.22
N GLU A 277 -4.60 -27.15 24.50
CA GLU A 277 -5.70 -26.66 25.34
C GLU A 277 -7.11 -26.93 24.76
N GLN A 278 -7.24 -27.18 23.46
CA GLN A 278 -8.53 -27.57 22.84
C GLN A 278 -8.77 -29.08 22.82
N ALA A 279 -7.78 -29.89 23.25
CA ALA A 279 -7.92 -31.35 23.33
C ALA A 279 -8.64 -31.81 24.61
N GLU A 280 -8.71 -30.99 25.65
CA GLU A 280 -9.55 -31.24 26.83
C GLU A 280 -10.93 -30.59 26.68
N ILE A 281 -11.77 -31.18 25.82
CA ILE A 281 -13.22 -30.95 25.91
C ILE A 281 -13.69 -31.66 27.19
N LYS A 282 -13.90 -30.88 28.26
CA LYS A 282 -14.70 -31.34 29.41
C LYS A 282 -16.05 -31.80 28.88
N ALA A 283 -16.41 -33.06 29.15
CA ALA A 283 -17.76 -33.55 28.88
C ALA A 283 -18.78 -32.59 29.53
N PRO A 284 -19.84 -32.18 28.82
CA PRO A 284 -20.86 -31.31 29.41
C PRO A 284 -21.48 -32.00 30.63
N SER A 285 -21.67 -31.24 31.69
CA SER A 285 -22.39 -31.72 32.87
C SER A 285 -23.83 -32.07 32.46
N PRO A 286 -24.45 -33.13 33.01
CA PRO A 286 -25.83 -33.49 32.66
C PRO A 286 -26.78 -32.32 32.95
N GLY A 287 -27.23 -31.61 31.92
CA GLY A 287 -28.21 -30.51 32.04
C GLY A 287 -27.96 -29.25 31.21
N GLU A 288 -26.78 -29.06 30.59
CA GLU A 288 -26.54 -27.89 29.73
C GLU A 288 -26.90 -28.16 28.27
N THR A 289 -28.04 -27.64 27.82
CA THR A 289 -28.34 -27.50 26.38
C THR A 289 -27.58 -26.29 25.85
N THR A 290 -26.50 -26.54 25.10
CA THR A 290 -25.93 -25.55 24.19
C THR A 290 -26.24 -25.98 22.76
N ASP A 291 -26.89 -25.11 21.98
CA ASP A 291 -27.13 -25.27 20.55
C ASP A 291 -25.83 -25.09 19.74
N THR A 292 -24.81 -25.88 20.08
CA THR A 292 -23.59 -25.96 19.29
C THR A 292 -23.61 -27.28 18.53
N VAL A 293 -24.21 -27.26 17.35
CA VAL A 293 -24.10 -28.38 16.40
C VAL A 293 -22.65 -28.43 15.90
N VAL A 294 -21.79 -29.14 16.63
CA VAL A 294 -20.45 -29.51 16.17
C VAL A 294 -20.59 -30.77 15.32
N ARG A 295 -20.58 -30.62 14.00
CA ARG A 295 -20.48 -31.77 13.09
C ARG A 295 -19.01 -32.16 12.93
N ILE A 296 -18.59 -33.18 13.66
CA ILE A 296 -17.31 -33.86 13.43
C ILE A 296 -17.51 -34.83 12.25
N GLN A 297 -17.00 -34.49 11.07
CA GLN A 297 -16.86 -35.46 9.98
C GLN A 297 -15.53 -36.21 10.14
N ALA A 298 -15.58 -37.35 10.84
CA ALA A 298 -14.48 -38.30 10.82
C ALA A 298 -14.51 -39.07 9.48
N ARG A 299 -13.57 -38.79 8.57
CA ARG A 299 -13.32 -39.68 7.43
C ARG A 299 -12.30 -40.74 7.84
N TYR A 300 -12.71 -41.99 7.69
CA TYR A 300 -11.92 -43.20 7.87
C TYR A 300 -10.66 -43.14 7.00
N ARG A 301 -9.47 -43.36 7.58
CA ARG A 301 -8.27 -43.74 6.82
C ARG A 301 -8.47 -45.18 6.36
N ASN A 302 -8.51 -45.42 5.05
CA ASN A 302 -8.29 -46.75 4.50
C ASN A 302 -7.07 -46.71 3.57
N GLN A 303 -6.10 -47.55 3.94
CA GLN A 303 -5.03 -48.22 3.19
C GLN A 303 -4.29 -47.44 2.11
#